data_AF-A0A8H6B9A9-F1
#
_entry.id   AF-A0A8H6B9A9-F1
#
_cell.length_a   1.000
_cell.length_b   1.000
_cell.length_c   1.000
_cell.angle_alpha   90.00
_cell.angle_beta   90.00
_cell.angle_gamma   90.00
#
_symmetry.space_group_name_H-M   'P 1'
#
loop_
_entity.id
_entity.type
_entity.pdbx_description
1 polymer ?
#
loop_
_entity_poly.entity_id
_entity_poly.type
_entity_poly.pdbx_seq_one_letter_code
_entity_poly.pdbx_strand_id
1 'polypeptide(L)'
;MSAPINSVTDDLSKLEIMTTSSLSRDWRRKRWAEHAEFLKPFKAHRDEIRKLESSEPLLKENIHRFVMFPIQYDDIWQMYKKAEASFWTAEEIDL
;
A
#
# COMPACT_ATOMS: atom_id res chain seq x y z
N MET A 1 30.31 -24.66 -8.94
CA MET A 1 29.37 -23.52 -9.07
C MET A 1 27.99 -23.99 -8.64
N SER A 2 27.58 -23.63 -7.43
CA SER A 2 26.18 -23.65 -6.98
C SER A 2 26.10 -22.82 -5.69
N ALA A 3 25.22 -21.83 -5.65
CA ALA A 3 25.09 -20.90 -4.53
C ALA A 3 24.27 -21.53 -3.39
N PRO A 4 24.64 -21.35 -2.10
CA PRO A 4 23.82 -21.82 -0.98
C PRO A 4 22.67 -20.87 -0.68
N ILE A 5 21.52 -21.49 -0.42
CA ILE A 5 20.22 -20.93 -0.07
C ILE A 5 20.27 -20.30 1.33
N ASN A 6 19.63 -19.13 1.47
CA ASN A 6 19.52 -18.32 2.70
C ASN A 6 19.17 -19.14 3.96
N SER A 7 20.05 -19.13 4.95
CA SER A 7 19.76 -19.56 6.33
C SER A 7 19.90 -18.36 7.28
N VAL A 8 18.86 -17.53 7.33
CA VAL A 8 18.68 -16.57 8.43
C VAL A 8 17.47 -17.04 9.23
N THR A 9 17.65 -18.17 9.88
CA THR A 9 16.84 -18.59 11.03
C THR A 9 17.85 -18.83 12.12
N ASP A 10 17.84 -17.96 13.13
CA ASP A 10 18.35 -18.16 14.50
C ASP A 10 18.99 -16.88 15.03
N ASP A 11 18.15 -15.97 15.51
CA ASP A 11 18.47 -15.29 16.76
C ASP A 11 17.17 -14.94 17.52
N LEU A 12 16.39 -15.98 17.82
CA LEU A 12 15.20 -15.88 18.69
C LEU A 12 15.57 -15.86 20.19
N SER A 13 16.86 -15.79 20.53
CA SER A 13 17.35 -15.85 21.91
C SER A 13 17.40 -14.49 22.64
N LYS A 14 17.15 -13.37 21.93
CA LYS A 14 17.15 -12.02 22.52
C LYS A 14 15.78 -11.54 23.03
N LEU A 15 14.83 -12.47 23.22
CA LEU A 15 13.47 -12.16 23.64
C LEU A 15 13.02 -12.97 24.88
N GLU A 16 13.76 -12.82 25.96
CA GLU A 16 13.21 -12.84 27.32
C GLU A 16 13.83 -11.61 28.00
N ILE A 17 13.15 -10.68 28.67
CA ILE A 17 12.10 -10.80 29.67
C ILE A 17 11.35 -9.46 29.69
N MET A 18 10.08 -9.39 29.23
CA MET A 18 9.16 -8.32 29.62
C MET A 18 7.75 -8.91 29.75
N THR A 19 7.12 -8.60 30.87
CA THR A 19 5.90 -9.23 31.38
C THR A 19 4.73 -9.11 30.39
N THR A 20 3.90 -10.17 30.31
CA THR A 20 2.74 -10.29 29.40
C THR A 20 1.60 -9.29 29.67
N SER A 21 1.77 -8.36 30.61
CA SER A 21 0.82 -7.30 30.94
C SER A 21 1.05 -6.00 30.12
N SER A 22 2.25 -5.75 29.59
CA SER A 22 2.54 -4.57 28.75
C SER A 22 2.49 -4.85 27.24
N LEU A 23 2.51 -6.13 26.85
CA LEU A 23 2.59 -6.62 25.47
C LEU A 23 1.23 -6.61 24.73
N SER A 24 0.58 -5.44 24.63
CA SER A 24 -0.59 -5.30 23.75
C SER A 24 -0.79 -3.88 23.18
N ARG A 25 -0.13 -2.85 23.72
CA ARG A 25 -0.35 -1.46 23.26
C ARG A 25 0.76 -0.86 22.40
N ASP A 26 1.86 -1.59 22.17
CA ASP A 26 3.09 -1.00 21.63
C ASP A 26 3.53 -1.47 20.23
N TRP A 27 2.86 -2.46 19.62
CA TRP A 27 3.16 -2.89 18.23
C TRP A 27 3.03 -1.73 17.24
N ARG A 28 1.96 -0.97 17.37
CA ARG A 28 1.65 0.16 16.49
C ARG A 28 2.74 1.23 16.60
N ARG A 29 3.12 1.59 17.83
CA ARG A 29 4.18 2.57 18.12
C ARG A 29 5.54 2.11 17.60
N LYS A 30 5.91 0.85 17.84
CA LYS A 30 7.17 0.27 17.35
C LYS A 30 7.23 0.27 15.82
N ARG A 31 6.17 -0.19 15.15
CA ARG A 31 6.06 -0.19 13.68
C ARG A 31 6.16 1.22 13.09
N TRP A 32 5.50 2.21 13.70
CA TRP A 32 5.58 3.59 13.24
C TRP A 32 6.97 4.21 13.47
N ALA A 33 7.64 3.90 14.57
CA ALA A 33 9.01 4.35 14.82
C ALA A 33 9.99 3.75 13.79
N GLU A 34 9.94 2.44 13.56
CA GLU A 34 10.76 1.77 12.54
C GLU A 34 10.49 2.30 11.13
N HIS A 35 9.22 2.53 10.78
CA HIS A 35 8.85 3.11 9.49
C HIS A 35 9.35 4.55 9.35
N ALA A 36 9.31 5.35 10.42
CA ALA A 36 9.87 6.69 10.41
C ALA A 36 11.39 6.67 10.17
N GLU A 37 12.12 5.77 10.84
CA GLU A 37 13.56 5.55 10.61
C GLU A 37 13.85 5.15 9.16
N PHE A 38 13.07 4.22 8.60
CA PHE A 38 13.19 3.79 7.20
C PHE A 38 13.03 4.95 6.22
N LEU A 39 12.12 5.89 6.48
CA LEU A 39 11.84 7.01 5.58
C LEU A 39 12.89 8.14 5.64
N LYS A 40 13.69 8.22 6.71
CA LYS A 40 14.71 9.28 6.89
C LYS A 40 15.66 9.44 5.68
N PRO A 41 16.32 8.38 5.18
CA PRO A 41 17.23 8.51 4.04
C PRO A 41 16.52 8.93 2.74
N PHE A 42 15.23 8.63 2.58
CA PHE A 42 14.49 8.90 1.35
C PHE A 42 13.76 10.25 1.34
N LYS A 43 13.98 11.10 2.35
CA LYS A 43 13.25 12.36 2.50
C LYS A 43 13.36 13.25 1.26
N ALA A 44 14.58 13.50 0.77
CA ALA A 44 14.81 14.37 -0.39
C ALA A 44 14.15 13.83 -1.67
N HIS A 45 14.24 12.53 -1.90
CA HIS A 45 13.62 11.86 -3.04
C HIS A 45 12.08 11.93 -2.99
N ARG A 46 11.49 11.71 -1.81
CA ARG A 46 10.04 11.86 -1.62
C ARG A 46 9.56 13.30 -1.83
N ASP A 47 10.36 14.27 -1.36
CA ASP A 47 10.06 15.69 -1.57
C ASP A 47 10.13 16.06 -3.08
N GLU A 48 10.98 15.39 -3.86
CA GLU A 48 11.03 15.52 -5.33
C GLU A 48 9.82 14.88 -6.01
N ILE A 49 9.48 13.64 -5.67
CA ILE A 49 8.27 12.97 -6.20
C ILE A 49 7.03 13.81 -5.91
N ARG A 50 6.91 14.34 -4.69
CA ARG A 50 5.78 15.20 -4.30
C ARG A 50 5.65 16.46 -5.17
N LYS A 51 6.75 16.99 -5.69
CA LYS A 51 6.70 18.11 -6.65
C LYS A 51 6.21 17.65 -8.01
N LEU A 52 6.59 16.44 -8.44
CA LEU A 52 6.17 15.85 -9.72
C LEU A 52 4.70 15.42 -9.72
N GLU A 53 4.12 15.05 -8.57
CA GLU A 53 2.70 14.71 -8.42
C GLU A 53 1.78 15.78 -9.03
N SER A 54 2.14 17.07 -8.93
CA SER A 54 1.34 18.16 -9.50
C SER A 54 1.27 18.16 -11.03
N SER A 55 2.22 17.51 -11.71
CA SER A 55 2.24 17.37 -13.17
C SER A 55 1.55 16.10 -13.65
N GLU A 56 1.19 15.19 -12.74
CA GLU A 56 0.58 13.92 -13.09
C GLU A 56 -0.85 14.14 -13.60
N PRO A 57 -1.18 13.68 -14.83
CA PRO A 57 -2.47 13.97 -15.45
C PRO A 57 -3.65 13.32 -14.71
N LEU A 58 -3.42 12.21 -14.00
CA LEU A 58 -4.44 11.53 -13.19
C LEU A 58 -4.83 12.31 -11.93
N LEU A 59 -3.90 13.11 -11.41
CA LEU A 59 -4.11 13.92 -10.19
C LEU A 59 -4.57 15.34 -10.51
N LYS A 60 -4.61 15.70 -11.79
CA LYS A 60 -5.05 17.02 -12.25
C LYS A 60 -6.55 17.01 -12.55
N GLU A 61 -7.27 17.95 -11.95
CA GLU A 61 -8.68 18.14 -12.24
C GLU A 61 -8.90 18.58 -13.70
N ASN A 62 -9.92 18.02 -14.35
CA ASN A 62 -10.31 18.37 -15.72
C ASN A 62 -11.71 19.00 -15.74
N ILE A 63 -11.76 20.32 -15.67
CA ILE A 63 -13.00 21.12 -15.62
C ILE A 63 -13.76 21.06 -16.95
N HIS A 64 -13.11 20.69 -18.06
CA HIS A 64 -13.71 20.69 -19.39
C HIS A 64 -14.37 19.36 -19.78
N ARG A 65 -14.35 18.34 -18.91
CA ARG A 65 -14.93 17.02 -19.18
C ARG A 65 -16.29 16.88 -18.54
N PHE A 66 -17.32 17.37 -19.23
CA PHE A 66 -18.73 17.31 -18.77
C PHE A 66 -19.46 16.04 -19.17
N VAL A 67 -18.96 15.35 -20.19
CA VAL A 67 -19.52 14.09 -20.69
C VAL A 67 -18.47 12.99 -20.57
N MET A 68 -18.93 11.78 -20.29
CA MET A 68 -18.04 10.63 -20.09
C MET A 68 -17.33 10.24 -21.39
N PHE A 69 -18.02 10.34 -22.53
CA PHE A 69 -17.51 9.98 -23.85
C PHE A 69 -16.88 11.18 -24.57
N PRO A 70 -15.79 10.98 -25.33
CA PRO A 70 -15.06 9.71 -25.53
C PRO A 70 -14.22 9.30 -24.31
N ILE A 71 -14.07 7.99 -24.10
CA ILE A 71 -13.27 7.43 -23.00
C ILE A 71 -11.79 7.73 -23.27
N GLN A 72 -11.08 8.25 -22.26
CA GLN A 72 -9.65 8.61 -22.37
C GLN A 72 -8.71 7.50 -21.87
N TYR A 73 -9.17 6.70 -20.91
CA TYR A 73 -8.39 5.65 -20.26
C TYR A 73 -9.14 4.33 -20.36
N ASP A 74 -8.97 3.62 -21.47
CA ASP A 74 -9.69 2.38 -21.76
C ASP A 74 -9.37 1.26 -20.76
N ASP A 75 -8.11 1.14 -20.33
CA ASP A 75 -7.69 0.13 -19.36
C ASP A 75 -8.41 0.28 -18.01
N ILE A 76 -8.53 1.53 -17.54
CA ILE A 76 -9.24 1.86 -16.28
C ILE A 76 -10.74 1.54 -16.45
N TRP A 77 -11.31 1.89 -17.60
CA TRP A 77 -12.71 1.61 -17.89
C TRP A 77 -13.01 0.11 -17.96
N GLN A 78 -12.14 -0.68 -18.58
CA GLN A 78 -12.26 -2.14 -18.62
C GLN A 78 -12.22 -2.75 -17.22
N MET A 79 -11.30 -2.29 -16.36
CA MET A 79 -11.25 -2.74 -14.96
C MET A 79 -12.51 -2.36 -14.18
N TYR A 80 -13.04 -1.15 -14.38
CA TYR A 80 -14.32 -0.74 -13.82
C TYR A 80 -15.47 -1.66 -14.28
N LYS A 81 -15.57 -1.96 -15.57
CA LYS A 81 -16.62 -2.85 -16.11
C LYS A 81 -16.48 -4.28 -15.63
N LYS A 82 -15.25 -4.77 -15.45
CA LYS A 82 -15.00 -6.08 -14.83
C LYS A 82 -15.50 -6.13 -13.38
N ALA A 83 -15.25 -5.06 -12.62
CA ALA A 83 -15.73 -4.95 -11.23
C ALA A 83 -17.26 -4.84 -11.17
N GLU A 84 -17.87 -4.03 -12.05
CA GLU A 84 -19.34 -3.92 -12.18
C GLU A 84 -19.99 -5.26 -12.51
N ALA A 85 -19.38 -6.06 -13.39
CA ALA A 85 -19.84 -7.40 -13.72
C ALA A 85 -19.66 -8.41 -12.56
N SER A 86 -18.89 -8.06 -11.53
CA SER A 86 -18.63 -8.88 -10.33
C SER A 86 -19.48 -8.43 -9.13
N PHE A 87 -20.55 -7.67 -9.37
CA PHE A 87 -21.47 -7.28 -8.33
C PHE A 87 -22.26 -8.49 -7.83
N TRP A 88 -22.39 -8.61 -6.51
CA TRP A 88 -23.18 -9.65 -5.84
C TRP A 88 -23.97 -9.03 -4.69
N THR A 89 -25.11 -9.64 -4.37
CA THR A 89 -25.93 -9.23 -3.21
C THR A 89 -25.87 -10.28 -2.10
N ALA A 90 -26.12 -9.87 -0.86
CA ALA A 90 -26.00 -10.77 0.29
C ALA A 90 -26.99 -11.95 0.21
N GLU A 91 -28.12 -11.78 -0.48
CA GLU A 91 -29.13 -12.81 -0.71
C GLU A 91 -28.69 -13.89 -1.71
N GLU A 92 -27.60 -13.70 -2.45
CA GLU A 92 -27.06 -14.65 -3.43
C GLU A 92 -26.14 -15.71 -2.81
N ILE A 93 -25.85 -15.60 -1.51
CA ILE A 93 -25.02 -16.56 -0.76
C ILE A 93 -25.91 -17.39 0.16
N ASP A 94 -25.93 -18.71 -0.05
CA ASP A 94 -26.53 -19.66 0.88
C ASP A 94 -25.51 -20.07 1.94
N LEU A 95 -25.92 -20.10 3.22
CA LEU A 95 -25.07 -20.36 4.40
C LEU A 95 -25.34 -21.73 5.01
#